data_AF-A0A6I1ZSE5-F1
#
_entry.id   AF-A0A6I1ZSE5-F1
#
_cell.length_a   1.000
_cell.length_b   1.000
_cell.length_c   1.000
_cell.angle_alpha   90.00
_cell.angle_beta   90.00
_cell.angle_gamma   90.00
#
_symmetry.space_group_name_H-M   'P 1'
#
loop_
_entity.id
_entity.type
_entity.pdbx_description
1 polymer ?
#
loop_
_entity_poly.entity_id
_entity_poly.type
_entity_poly.pdbx_seq_one_letter_code
_entity_poly.pdbx_strand_id
1 'polypeptide(L)'
;MAGYRTRPGQAPDSFVDSGRYYPKETGETMTFKDKRIILTGAAGGIGEALAKQLAAEGARLALADLNAEGLEPVAEACRGLGSEVLEIPTDVSDREQCQALITQTAETWGGVDALFSSAGVSMWARFVDVTDISFFERLMAVNFSGRG
;
A
#
# COMPACT_ATOMS: atom_id res chain seq x y z
N MET A 1 7.23 42.80 -16.71
CA MET A 1 8.26 41.73 -16.62
C MET A 1 7.56 40.45 -16.19
N ALA A 2 7.64 39.28 -16.83
CA ALA A 2 8.12 38.88 -18.15
C ALA A 2 7.10 37.82 -18.65
N GLY A 3 6.59 37.98 -19.87
CA GLY A 3 5.62 37.05 -20.44
C GLY A 3 6.31 35.77 -20.91
N TYR A 4 5.89 34.62 -20.39
CA TYR A 4 6.34 33.33 -20.89
C TYR A 4 5.60 33.00 -22.20
N ARG A 5 6.31 33.15 -23.32
CA ARG A 5 5.93 32.51 -24.59
C ARG A 5 6.15 31.01 -24.45
N THR A 6 5.07 30.24 -24.40
CA THR A 6 5.12 28.78 -24.55
C THR A 6 5.37 28.42 -26.02
N ARG A 7 6.29 27.50 -26.28
CA ARG A 7 6.42 26.85 -27.60
C ARG A 7 5.17 26.01 -27.85
N PRO A 8 4.59 25.99 -29.07
CA PRO A 8 3.49 25.09 -29.39
C PRO A 8 3.96 23.62 -29.22
N GLY A 9 3.28 22.85 -28.38
CA GLY A 9 3.45 21.39 -28.31
C GLY A 9 4.23 20.81 -27.13
N GLN A 10 4.65 21.59 -26.12
CA GLN A 10 5.28 21.03 -24.92
C GLN A 10 4.59 21.54 -23.66
N ALA A 11 3.72 20.70 -23.08
CA ALA A 11 3.09 20.98 -21.80
C ALA A 11 4.11 20.86 -20.66
N PRO A 12 4.15 21.79 -19.69
CA PRO A 12 5.05 21.73 -18.54
C PRO A 12 4.88 20.42 -17.75
N ASP A 13 5.94 19.98 -17.07
CA ASP A 13 6.02 18.66 -16.41
C ASP A 13 5.05 18.46 -15.25
N SER A 14 4.41 19.54 -14.81
CA SER A 14 3.28 19.53 -13.89
C SER A 14 2.34 20.68 -14.24
N PHE A 15 1.04 20.45 -14.07
CA PHE A 15 0.04 21.49 -14.10
C PHE A 15 -0.39 21.78 -12.67
N VAL A 16 -0.29 23.04 -12.28
CA VAL A 16 -0.78 23.53 -10.99
C VAL A 16 -2.04 24.32 -11.27
N ASP A 17 -3.18 23.79 -10.84
CA ASP A 17 -4.45 24.52 -10.84
C ASP A 17 -4.97 24.63 -9.41
N SER A 18 -5.32 25.84 -9.00
CA SER A 18 -5.85 26.14 -7.66
C SER A 18 -5.00 25.65 -6.48
N GLY A 19 -3.69 25.47 -6.68
CA GLY A 19 -2.77 24.92 -5.67
C GLY A 19 -2.82 23.39 -5.53
N ARG A 20 -3.52 22.68 -6.40
CA ARG A 20 -3.52 21.22 -6.48
C ARG A 20 -2.50 20.75 -7.53
N TYR A 21 -1.68 19.80 -7.11
CA TYR A 21 -0.73 19.10 -7.99
C TYR A 21 -1.46 17.98 -8.73
N TYR A 22 -1.40 17.98 -10.06
CA TYR A 22 -1.85 16.88 -10.89
C TYR A 22 -0.63 16.22 -11.56
N PRO A 23 -0.26 14.97 -11.21
CA PRO A 23 0.76 14.25 -11.94
C PRO A 23 0.30 14.00 -13.38
N LYS A 24 1.21 14.05 -14.36
CA LYS A 24 0.90 13.58 -15.72
C LYS A 24 0.53 12.10 -15.65
N GLU A 25 -0.50 11.70 -16.39
CA GLU A 25 -0.71 10.30 -16.75
C GLU A 25 0.46 9.86 -17.65
N THR A 26 1.55 9.42 -17.04
CA THR A 26 2.60 8.71 -17.75
C THR A 26 1.99 7.38 -18.21
N GLY A 27 1.96 7.13 -19.52
CA GLY A 27 1.47 5.87 -20.11
C GLY A 27 2.29 4.62 -19.74
N GLU A 28 3.06 4.67 -18.66
CA GLU A 28 3.61 3.51 -17.99
C GLU A 28 2.51 2.90 -17.13
N THR A 29 1.99 1.75 -17.54
CA THR A 29 1.16 0.91 -16.68
C THR A 29 1.95 0.59 -15.41
N MET A 30 1.56 1.19 -14.28
CA MET A 30 2.04 0.78 -12.97
C MET A 30 1.71 -0.70 -12.79
N THR A 31 2.75 -1.54 -12.69
CA THR A 31 2.62 -2.98 -12.45
C THR A 31 2.93 -3.29 -10.99
N PHE A 32 2.12 -4.16 -10.38
CA PHE A 32 2.38 -4.70 -9.04
C PHE A 32 3.22 -5.98 -9.04
N LYS A 33 3.72 -6.40 -10.20
CA LYS A 33 4.55 -7.59 -10.31
C LYS A 33 5.78 -7.49 -9.39
N ASP A 34 6.01 -8.55 -8.63
CA ASP A 34 7.10 -8.72 -7.65
C ASP A 34 7.10 -7.69 -6.51
N LYS A 35 6.07 -6.83 -6.39
CA LYS A 35 5.95 -5.85 -5.31
C LYS A 35 5.55 -6.55 -4.02
N ARG A 36 6.22 -6.18 -2.93
CA ARG A 36 6.04 -6.71 -1.58
C ARG A 36 5.07 -5.80 -0.83
N ILE A 37 3.83 -6.25 -0.71
CA ILE A 37 2.73 -5.43 -0.25
C ILE A 37 2.18 -5.99 1.06
N ILE A 38 2.13 -5.13 2.09
CA ILE A 38 1.38 -5.42 3.31
C ILE A 38 -0.06 -4.94 3.12
N LEU A 39 -1.03 -5.80 3.44
CA LEU A 39 -2.44 -5.46 3.41
C LEU A 39 -3.08 -5.76 4.76
N THR A 40 -3.52 -4.72 5.49
CA THR A 40 -4.28 -4.89 6.74
C THR A 40 -5.79 -4.89 6.47
N GLY A 41 -6.56 -5.63 7.27
CA GLY A 41 -7.98 -5.85 7.01
C GLY A 41 -8.21 -6.82 5.85
N ALA A 42 -7.29 -7.77 5.65
CA ALA A 42 -7.27 -8.63 4.47
C ALA A 42 -8.32 -9.76 4.50
N ALA A 43 -8.88 -10.10 5.67
CA ALA A 43 -9.76 -11.26 5.84
C ALA A 43 -11.20 -11.04 5.32
N GLY A 44 -11.53 -9.88 4.72
CA GLY A 44 -12.85 -9.68 4.13
C GLY A 44 -13.04 -8.35 3.40
N GLY A 45 -14.23 -8.22 2.80
CA GLY A 45 -14.69 -6.99 2.16
C GLY A 45 -13.75 -6.48 1.06
N ILE A 46 -13.35 -5.21 1.17
CA ILE A 46 -12.46 -4.56 0.20
C ILE A 46 -11.05 -5.14 0.27
N GLY A 47 -10.57 -5.52 1.47
CA GLY A 47 -9.24 -6.10 1.65
C GLY A 47 -9.11 -7.42 0.89
N GLU A 48 -10.07 -8.33 1.03
CA GLU A 48 -10.08 -9.59 0.29
C GLU A 48 -10.07 -9.36 -1.23
N ALA A 49 -10.92 -8.44 -1.73
CA ALA A 49 -10.99 -8.14 -3.15
C ALA A 49 -9.68 -7.56 -3.68
N LEU A 50 -9.06 -6.64 -2.93
CA LEU A 50 -7.78 -6.04 -3.27
C LEU A 50 -6.64 -7.07 -3.25
N ALA A 51 -6.62 -7.97 -2.25
CA ALA A 51 -5.64 -9.05 -2.17
C ALA A 51 -5.67 -9.91 -3.44
N LYS A 52 -6.86 -10.33 -3.88
CA LYS A 52 -7.01 -11.14 -5.10
C LYS A 52 -6.59 -10.38 -6.35
N GLN A 53 -6.93 -9.09 -6.44
CA GLN A 53 -6.51 -8.26 -7.58
C GLN A 53 -4.99 -8.12 -7.63
N LEU A 54 -4.34 -7.75 -6.53
CA LEU A 54 -2.89 -7.59 -6.46
C LEU A 54 -2.16 -8.91 -6.70
N ALA A 55 -2.70 -10.04 -6.22
CA ALA A 55 -2.17 -11.36 -6.50
C ALA A 55 -2.21 -11.69 -7.99
N ALA A 56 -3.33 -11.41 -8.68
CA ALA A 56 -3.45 -11.61 -10.12
C ALA A 56 -2.49 -10.72 -10.93
N GLU A 57 -2.07 -9.57 -10.37
CA GLU A 57 -1.07 -8.69 -10.95
C GLU A 57 0.38 -9.09 -10.60
N GLY A 58 0.57 -10.20 -9.87
CA GLY A 58 1.88 -10.78 -9.54
C GLY A 58 2.56 -10.17 -8.32
N ALA A 59 1.82 -9.50 -7.44
CA ALA A 59 2.36 -9.02 -6.18
C ALA A 59 2.69 -10.17 -5.22
N ARG A 60 3.56 -9.90 -4.25
CA ARG A 60 3.78 -10.70 -3.04
C ARG A 60 3.03 -10.04 -1.89
N LEU A 61 2.23 -10.81 -1.15
CA LEU A 61 1.24 -10.26 -0.23
C LEU A 61 1.44 -10.72 1.20
N ALA A 62 1.70 -9.79 2.12
CA ALA A 62 1.61 -10.03 3.55
C ALA A 62 0.19 -9.62 3.99
N LEU A 63 -0.66 -10.62 4.20
CA LEU A 63 -2.05 -10.44 4.60
C LEU A 63 -2.13 -10.39 6.13
N ALA A 64 -2.66 -9.29 6.64
CA ALA A 64 -2.81 -9.02 8.05
C ALA A 64 -4.26 -8.72 8.39
N ASP A 65 -4.76 -9.37 9.44
CA ASP A 65 -6.09 -9.14 9.99
C ASP A 65 -6.11 -9.61 11.45
N LEU A 66 -7.05 -9.09 12.23
CA LEU A 66 -7.33 -9.62 13.57
C LEU A 66 -7.97 -11.02 13.48
N ASN A 67 -8.76 -11.27 12.42
CA ASN A 67 -9.37 -12.57 12.16
C ASN A 67 -8.38 -13.50 11.42
N ALA A 68 -7.59 -14.26 12.19
CA ALA A 68 -6.63 -15.23 11.65
C ALA A 68 -7.30 -16.31 10.79
N GLU A 69 -8.46 -16.83 11.21
CA GLU A 69 -9.17 -17.89 10.47
C GLU A 69 -9.71 -17.38 9.12
N GLY A 70 -10.01 -16.09 9.02
CA GLY A 70 -10.44 -15.46 7.77
C GLY A 70 -9.29 -15.19 6.79
N LEU A 71 -8.02 -15.25 7.22
CA LEU A 71 -6.87 -15.05 6.31
C LEU A 71 -6.63 -16.25 5.40
N GLU A 72 -6.75 -17.48 5.94
CA GLU A 72 -6.47 -18.72 5.21
C GLU A 72 -7.18 -18.83 3.85
N PRO A 73 -8.51 -18.65 3.74
CA PRO A 73 -9.18 -18.75 2.44
C PRO A 73 -8.75 -17.67 1.44
N VAL A 74 -8.38 -16.47 1.92
CA VAL A 74 -7.88 -15.39 1.07
C VAL A 74 -6.46 -15.71 0.60
N ALA A 75 -5.62 -16.21 1.50
CA ALA A 75 -4.26 -16.61 1.19
C ALA A 75 -4.21 -17.73 0.16
N GLU A 76 -5.04 -18.77 0.32
CA GLU A 76 -5.16 -19.86 -0.66
C GLU A 76 -5.62 -19.36 -2.03
N ALA A 77 -6.59 -18.44 -2.07
CA ALA A 77 -7.01 -17.83 -3.34
C ALA A 77 -5.88 -17.05 -4.01
N CYS A 78 -5.12 -16.25 -3.25
CA CYS A 78 -3.98 -15.48 -3.74
C CYS A 78 -2.82 -16.39 -4.21
N ARG A 79 -2.51 -17.46 -3.46
CA ARG A 79 -1.53 -18.49 -3.87
C ARG A 79 -1.95 -19.18 -5.16
N GLY A 80 -3.24 -19.51 -5.31
CA GLY A 80 -3.82 -20.08 -6.53
C GLY A 80 -3.68 -19.17 -7.76
N LEU A 81 -3.54 -17.86 -7.56
CA LEU A 81 -3.24 -16.87 -8.60
C LEU A 81 -1.74 -16.70 -8.89
N GLY A 82 -0.87 -17.44 -8.20
CA GLY A 82 0.58 -17.42 -8.37
C GLY A 82 1.32 -16.41 -7.49
N SER A 83 0.65 -15.81 -6.50
CA SER A 83 1.27 -14.89 -5.54
C SER A 83 1.99 -15.65 -4.42
N GLU A 84 3.13 -15.11 -3.97
CA GLU A 84 3.72 -15.51 -2.68
C GLU A 84 2.98 -14.79 -1.54
N VAL A 85 2.51 -15.55 -0.55
CA VAL A 85 1.64 -15.01 0.49
C VAL A 85 2.14 -15.35 1.89
N LEU A 86 2.28 -14.32 2.73
CA LEU A 86 2.43 -14.43 4.18
C LEU A 86 1.10 -14.15 4.86
N GLU A 87 0.75 -14.95 5.86
CA GLU A 87 -0.39 -14.71 6.73
C GLU A 87 0.15 -14.31 8.09
N ILE A 88 -0.16 -13.10 8.53
CA ILE A 88 0.37 -12.53 9.76
C ILE A 88 -0.80 -11.93 10.55
N PRO A 89 -1.46 -12.73 11.41
CA PRO A 89 -2.49 -12.24 12.31
C PRO A 89 -1.97 -11.03 13.08
N THR A 90 -2.65 -9.90 12.97
CA THR A 90 -2.18 -8.62 13.49
C THR A 90 -3.35 -7.81 14.00
N ASP A 91 -3.34 -7.48 15.29
CA ASP A 91 -4.12 -6.37 15.82
C ASP A 91 -3.40 -5.06 15.46
N VAL A 92 -3.95 -4.30 14.52
CA VAL A 92 -3.37 -3.02 14.08
C VAL A 92 -3.41 -1.93 15.16
N SER A 93 -4.11 -2.14 16.26
CA SER A 93 -4.07 -1.28 17.45
C SER A 93 -2.88 -1.53 18.37
N ASP A 94 -2.24 -2.68 18.22
CA ASP A 94 -1.06 -3.05 18.95
C ASP A 94 0.20 -2.66 18.15
N ARG A 95 0.99 -1.76 18.74
CA ARG A 95 2.22 -1.25 18.14
C ARG A 95 3.28 -2.35 17.94
N GLU A 96 3.40 -3.27 18.89
CA GLU A 96 4.39 -4.33 18.82
C GLU A 96 4.02 -5.33 17.71
N GLN A 97 2.72 -5.63 17.57
CA GLN A 97 2.23 -6.48 16.48
C GLN A 97 2.42 -5.82 15.11
N CYS A 98 2.15 -4.52 14.97
CA CYS A 98 2.46 -3.77 13.74
C CYS A 98 3.95 -3.81 13.38
N GLN A 99 4.83 -3.68 14.39
CA GLN A 99 6.26 -3.78 14.18
C GLN A 99 6.66 -5.19 13.73
N ALA A 100 6.12 -6.23 14.36
CA ALA A 100 6.37 -7.62 14.00
C ALA A 100 5.93 -7.94 12.56
N LEU A 101 4.75 -7.46 12.15
CA LEU A 101 4.24 -7.59 10.77
C LEU A 101 5.24 -7.06 9.75
N ILE A 102 5.76 -5.85 9.97
CA ILE A 102 6.69 -5.21 9.04
C ILE A 102 8.05 -5.91 9.06
N THR A 103 8.58 -6.23 10.25
CA THR A 103 9.84 -6.95 10.39
C THR A 103 9.79 -8.30 9.69
N GLN A 104 8.78 -9.13 9.96
CA GLN A 104 8.64 -10.45 9.35
C GLN A 104 8.53 -10.37 7.82
N THR A 105 7.76 -9.41 7.30
CA THR A 105 7.64 -9.19 5.86
C THR A 105 8.99 -8.79 5.25
N ALA A 106 9.69 -7.85 5.89
CA ALA A 106 10.98 -7.36 5.43
C ALA A 106 12.08 -8.44 5.50
N GLU A 107 12.11 -9.25 6.54
CA GLU A 107 13.05 -10.37 6.68
C GLU A 107 12.81 -11.45 5.61
N THR A 108 11.55 -11.71 5.27
CA THR A 108 11.20 -12.74 4.27
C THR A 108 11.56 -12.29 2.84
N TRP A 109 11.28 -11.04 2.49
CA TRP A 109 11.41 -10.56 1.10
C TRP A 109 12.46 -9.46 0.89
N GLY A 110 13.30 -9.19 1.89
CA GLY A 110 14.32 -8.14 1.85
C GLY A 110 13.75 -6.72 1.82
N GLY A 111 12.52 -6.52 2.30
CA GLY A 111 11.87 -5.20 2.37
C GLY A 111 10.37 -5.21 2.08
N VAL A 112 9.78 -4.00 2.08
CA VAL A 112 8.36 -3.73 1.83
C VAL A 112 8.26 -2.58 0.82
N ASP A 113 7.45 -2.73 -0.22
CA ASP A 113 7.27 -1.71 -1.27
C ASP A 113 6.03 -0.84 -1.03
N ALA A 114 4.98 -1.39 -0.41
CA ALA A 114 3.76 -0.67 -0.08
C ALA A 114 3.03 -1.28 1.13
N LEU A 115 2.26 -0.45 1.81
CA LEU A 115 1.30 -0.86 2.83
C LEU A 115 -0.06 -0.25 2.51
N PHE A 116 -1.10 -1.08 2.47
CA PHE A 116 -2.49 -0.65 2.32
C PHE A 116 -3.25 -0.96 3.60
N SER A 117 -3.89 0.06 4.17
CA SER A 117 -4.75 -0.11 5.34
C SER A 117 -6.21 -0.18 4.90
N SER A 118 -6.84 -1.35 5.03
CA SER A 118 -8.29 -1.52 4.81
C SER A 118 -9.08 -1.54 6.13
N ALA A 119 -8.42 -1.37 7.28
CA ALA A 119 -9.07 -1.21 8.57
C ALA A 119 -9.73 0.19 8.68
N GLY A 120 -10.92 0.34 8.10
CA GLY A 120 -11.86 1.40 8.50
C GLY A 120 -11.89 2.72 7.71
N VAL A 121 -11.21 2.87 6.56
CA VAL A 121 -11.38 3.89 5.47
C VAL A 121 -10.00 4.25 4.88
N SER A 122 -9.85 3.99 3.58
CA SER A 122 -8.88 4.54 2.61
C SER A 122 -7.52 5.06 3.09
N MET A 123 -6.41 4.42 2.68
CA MET A 123 -5.25 5.19 2.19
C MET A 123 -4.32 4.42 1.25
N TRP A 124 -4.02 5.06 0.12
CA TRP A 124 -2.96 4.70 -0.82
C TRP A 124 -1.71 5.48 -0.43
N ALA A 125 -0.66 4.81 0.05
CA ALA A 125 0.64 5.43 0.20
C ALA A 125 1.57 4.90 -0.91
N ARG A 126 1.78 5.72 -1.96
CA ARG A 126 2.89 5.50 -2.90
C ARG A 126 4.19 5.90 -2.21
N PHE A 127 5.11 4.94 -2.07
CA PHE A 127 6.49 5.17 -1.65
C PHE A 127 7.33 5.60 -2.86
N VAL A 128 7.55 6.90 -3.00
CA VAL A 128 8.76 7.43 -3.64
C VAL A 128 9.48 8.16 -2.52
N ASP A 129 10.66 7.66 -2.16
CA ASP A 129 11.58 8.16 -1.13
C ASP A 129 11.11 8.04 0.34
N VAL A 130 11.48 6.95 1.03
CA VAL A 130 11.44 6.93 2.50
C VAL A 130 12.77 6.39 3.04
N THR A 131 13.57 7.30 3.59
CA THR A 131 14.79 7.03 4.38
C THR A 131 14.60 7.41 5.86
N ASP A 132 13.36 7.59 6.34
CA ASP A 132 13.09 8.16 7.66
C ASP A 132 12.03 7.38 8.45
N ILE A 133 12.40 6.94 9.67
CA ILE A 133 11.56 6.23 10.65
C ILE A 133 10.43 7.14 11.19
N SER A 134 10.53 8.47 11.09
CA SER A 134 9.46 9.38 11.52
C SER A 134 8.20 9.34 10.63
N PHE A 135 8.31 8.83 9.39
CA PHE A 135 7.16 8.61 8.52
C PHE A 135 6.30 7.41 8.99
N PHE A 136 6.93 6.42 9.64
CA PHE A 136 6.28 5.27 10.26
C PHE A 136 5.35 5.69 11.40
N GLU A 137 5.79 6.63 12.24
CA GLU A 137 4.93 7.20 13.30
C GLU A 137 3.71 7.93 12.71
N ARG A 138 3.85 8.54 11.53
CA ARG A 138 2.78 9.28 10.86
C ARG A 138 1.77 8.35 10.17
N LEU A 139 2.21 7.24 9.58
CA LEU A 139 1.32 6.19 9.05
C LEU A 139 0.53 5.50 10.19
N MET A 140 1.17 5.27 11.33
CA MET A 140 0.48 4.82 12.55
C MET A 140 -0.50 5.88 13.07
N ALA A 141 -0.11 7.16 13.11
CA ALA A 141 -0.94 8.26 13.62
C ALA A 141 -2.16 8.57 12.74
N VAL A 142 -2.09 8.32 11.43
CA VAL A 142 -3.16 8.66 10.48
C VAL A 142 -4.37 7.73 10.58
N ASN A 143 -4.24 6.54 11.20
CA ASN A 143 -5.39 5.68 11.55
C ASN A 143 -5.69 5.62 13.07
N PHE A 144 -4.82 6.17 13.95
CA PHE A 144 -4.95 6.07 15.41
C PHE A 144 -5.29 7.37 16.16
N SER A 145 -6.01 8.31 15.54
CA SER A 145 -6.67 9.38 16.29
C SER A 145 -8.17 9.39 16.00
N GLY A 146 -8.92 8.65 16.82
CA GLY A 146 -10.38 8.66 16.70
C GLY A 146 -11.14 7.60 17.49
N ARG A 147 -10.98 7.54 18.82
CA ARG A 147 -12.07 7.60 19.85
C ARG A 147 -11.54 7.17 21.22
N GLY A 148 -11.52 8.15 22.12
CA GLY A 148 -11.12 8.09 23.53
C GLY A 148 -10.89 9.50 24.00
#